data_AF-A0A226M7R2-F1
#
_entry.id   AF-A0A226M7R2-F1
#
_cell.length_a   1.000
_cell.length_b   1.000
_cell.length_c   1.000
_cell.angle_alpha   90.00
_cell.angle_beta   90.00
_cell.angle_gamma   90.00
#
_symmetry.space_group_name_H-M   'P 1'
#
loop_
_entity.id
_entity.type
_entity.pdbx_description
1 polymer ?
#
loop_
_entity_poly.entity_id
_entity_poly.type
_entity_poly.pdbx_seq_one_letter_code
_entity_poly.pdbx_strand_id
1 'polypeptide(L)'
;DYCIEAANRHVFKCPPVQSMAFRREPIRTDRPPGPGTYKLPRLLGPNTVYTSASPCYSLRGRSQRGRFDEDLAKTPGPAAFPTVAVDAYKTRAPAYTMG
;
A
#
# COMPACT_ATOMS: atom_id res chain seq x y z
N ASP A 1 54.76 -49.89 -21.42
CA ASP A 1 54.26 -50.24 -20.08
C ASP A 1 53.97 -48.98 -19.27
N TYR A 2 52.71 -48.69 -18.98
CA TYR A 2 52.31 -47.54 -18.15
C TYR A 2 51.75 -48.07 -16.83
N CYS A 3 52.51 -47.93 -15.75
CA CYS A 3 52.09 -48.32 -14.40
C CYS A 3 51.61 -47.08 -13.62
N ILE A 4 50.35 -47.11 -13.19
CA ILE A 4 49.64 -46.00 -12.52
C ILE A 4 49.84 -46.03 -10.99
N GLU A 5 50.43 -47.10 -10.45
CA GLU A 5 50.48 -47.36 -9.00
C GLU A 5 51.32 -46.35 -8.22
N ALA A 6 52.37 -45.79 -8.83
CA ALA A 6 53.24 -44.81 -8.17
C ALA A 6 52.58 -43.42 -8.01
N ALA A 7 51.59 -43.08 -8.84
CA ALA A 7 51.01 -41.73 -8.87
C ALA A 7 50.06 -41.45 -7.68
N ASN A 8 49.36 -42.48 -7.19
CA ASN A 8 48.35 -42.31 -6.14
C ASN A 8 48.94 -42.01 -4.74
N ARG A 9 50.23 -42.32 -4.52
CA ARG A 9 50.87 -42.18 -3.20
C ARG A 9 51.26 -40.73 -2.86
N HIS A 10 51.29 -39.84 -3.85
CA HIS A 10 51.64 -38.42 -3.64
C HIS A 10 50.45 -37.52 -3.28
N VAL A 11 49.21 -37.98 -3.50
CA VAL A 11 48.02 -37.12 -3.32
C VAL A 11 47.45 -37.24 -1.91
N PHE A 12 47.56 -38.41 -1.25
CA PHE A 12 47.05 -38.60 0.11
C PHE A 12 47.99 -39.51 0.91
N LYS A 13 48.57 -39.02 2.01
CA LYS A 13 49.45 -39.83 2.88
C LYS A 13 48.71 -40.97 3.59
N CYS A 14 47.39 -40.88 3.76
CA CYS A 14 46.52 -41.96 4.23
C CYS A 14 45.20 -41.92 3.44
N PRO A 15 44.55 -43.07 3.16
CA PRO A 15 43.26 -43.11 2.48
C PRO A 15 42.17 -42.40 3.32
N PRO A 16 41.18 -41.76 2.69
CA PRO A 16 40.12 -41.05 3.40
C PRO A 16 39.31 -42.02 4.26
N VAL A 17 39.22 -41.74 5.56
CA VAL A 17 38.42 -42.50 6.52
C VAL A 17 36.94 -42.13 6.35
N GLN A 18 36.12 -43.10 5.99
CA GLN A 18 34.67 -42.94 5.82
C GLN A 18 33.99 -42.79 7.19
N SER A 19 33.47 -41.61 7.52
CA SER A 19 32.62 -41.44 8.70
C SER A 19 31.20 -41.93 8.39
N MET A 20 30.72 -42.92 9.15
CA MET A 20 29.32 -43.38 9.07
C MET A 20 28.43 -42.39 9.84
N ALA A 21 28.27 -41.18 9.32
CA ALA A 21 27.24 -40.27 9.81
C ALA A 21 25.86 -40.75 9.31
N PHE A 22 24.86 -40.69 10.19
CA PHE A 22 23.46 -41.04 9.91
C PHE A 22 23.00 -40.51 8.54
N ARG A 23 22.42 -41.38 7.71
CA ARG A 23 21.78 -40.94 6.46
C ARG A 23 20.63 -40.01 6.85
N ARG A 24 20.72 -38.72 6.49
CA ARG A 24 19.53 -37.88 6.51
C ARG A 24 18.63 -38.36 5.40
N GLU A 25 17.38 -38.67 5.72
CA GLU A 25 16.36 -38.87 4.68
C GLU A 25 16.39 -37.66 3.74
N PRO A 26 16.45 -37.87 2.41
CA PRO A 26 16.39 -36.76 1.49
C PRO A 26 15.09 -36.01 1.75
N ILE A 27 15.19 -34.72 2.05
CA ILE A 27 14.01 -33.86 2.11
C ILE A 27 13.32 -33.98 0.76
N ARG A 28 12.20 -34.71 0.72
CA ARG A 28 11.36 -34.83 -0.47
C ARG A 28 10.65 -33.50 -0.66
N THR A 29 11.31 -32.57 -1.35
CA THR A 29 10.74 -31.29 -1.80
C THR A 29 9.70 -31.51 -2.91
N ASP A 30 9.73 -32.66 -3.55
CA ASP A 30 8.84 -33.03 -4.66
C ASP A 30 7.55 -33.72 -4.17
N ARG A 31 6.83 -33.04 -3.27
CA ARG A 31 5.42 -33.37 -3.03
C ARG A 31 4.59 -32.40 -3.85
N PRO A 32 4.04 -32.81 -5.00
CA PRO A 32 3.16 -31.93 -5.74
C PRO A 32 1.97 -31.56 -4.84
N PRO A 33 1.55 -30.28 -4.83
CA PRO A 33 0.37 -29.88 -4.09
C PRO A 33 -0.82 -30.75 -4.50
N GLY A 34 -1.65 -31.12 -3.53
CA GLY A 34 -2.86 -31.90 -3.81
C GLY A 34 -3.79 -31.15 -4.79
N PRO A 35 -4.77 -31.83 -5.40
CA PRO A 35 -5.63 -31.27 -6.46
C PRO A 35 -6.42 -30.00 -6.08
N GLY A 36 -6.45 -29.59 -4.80
CA GLY A 36 -7.02 -28.32 -4.33
C GLY A 36 -6.04 -27.38 -3.62
N THR A 37 -4.75 -27.70 -3.61
CA THR A 37 -3.71 -26.91 -2.91
C THR A 37 -3.11 -25.83 -3.81
N TYR A 38 -3.37 -25.88 -5.11
CA TYR A 38 -2.99 -24.80 -6.04
C TYR A 38 -3.78 -23.54 -5.73
N LYS A 39 -3.10 -22.50 -5.23
CA LYS A 39 -3.67 -21.17 -5.08
C LYS A 39 -3.47 -20.41 -6.40
N LEU A 40 -4.56 -20.05 -7.05
CA LEU A 40 -4.49 -19.17 -8.21
C LEU A 40 -4.05 -17.77 -7.76
N PRO A 41 -3.18 -17.10 -8.54
CA PRO A 41 -2.86 -15.71 -8.30
C PRO A 41 -4.13 -14.85 -8.42
N ARG A 42 -4.22 -13.78 -7.63
CA ARG A 42 -5.35 -12.84 -7.74
C ARG A 42 -5.38 -12.27 -9.16
N LEU A 43 -6.56 -12.31 -9.78
CA LEU A 43 -6.80 -11.84 -11.15
C LEU A 43 -7.37 -10.41 -11.20
N LEU A 44 -7.91 -9.89 -10.09
CA LEU A 44 -8.52 -8.56 -10.00
C LEU A 44 -8.08 -7.85 -8.71
N GLY A 45 -7.96 -6.52 -8.80
CA GLY A 45 -7.55 -5.66 -7.68
C GLY A 45 -6.04 -5.42 -7.60
N PRO A 46 -5.56 -4.67 -6.60
CA PRO A 46 -4.14 -4.39 -6.43
C PRO A 46 -3.34 -5.70 -6.21
N ASN A 47 -2.13 -5.77 -6.79
CA ASN A 47 -1.20 -6.93 -6.73
C ASN A 47 -1.60 -8.15 -7.59
N THR A 48 -1.99 -7.93 -8.84
CA THR A 48 -2.13 -8.99 -9.85
C THR A 48 -0.76 -9.42 -10.40
N VAL A 49 -0.55 -10.72 -10.63
CA VAL A 49 0.74 -11.30 -11.04
C VAL A 49 1.12 -10.96 -12.49
N TYR A 50 0.13 -10.88 -13.38
CA TYR A 50 0.36 -10.76 -14.82
C TYR A 50 0.00 -9.41 -15.41
N THR A 51 -0.76 -8.59 -14.69
CA THR A 51 -1.17 -7.27 -15.16
C THR A 51 -0.88 -6.25 -14.08
N SER A 52 -0.52 -5.02 -14.45
CA SER A 52 -0.52 -3.91 -13.51
C SER A 52 -1.96 -3.47 -13.26
N ALA A 53 -2.43 -3.49 -12.01
CA ALA A 53 -3.74 -2.97 -11.67
C ALA A 53 -3.66 -1.47 -11.40
N SER A 54 -4.61 -0.71 -11.95
CA SER A 54 -4.76 0.71 -11.64
C SER A 54 -5.16 0.91 -10.18
N PRO A 55 -4.81 2.06 -9.55
CA PRO A 55 -5.24 2.37 -8.19
C PRO A 55 -6.76 2.32 -8.05
N CYS A 56 -7.25 1.63 -7.01
CA CYS A 56 -8.67 1.60 -6.67
C CYS A 56 -8.92 2.63 -5.55
N TYR A 57 -9.50 3.78 -5.90
CA TYR A 57 -9.84 4.81 -4.95
C TYR A 57 -11.26 4.59 -4.42
N SER A 58 -11.42 4.55 -3.10
CA SER A 58 -12.72 4.59 -2.44
C SER A 58 -12.94 5.97 -1.84
N LEU A 59 -14.18 6.46 -1.92
CA LEU A 59 -14.58 7.68 -1.22
C LEU A 59 -14.85 7.30 0.24
N ARG A 60 -14.04 7.83 1.15
CA ARG A 60 -14.33 7.75 2.58
C ARG A 60 -15.56 8.62 2.89
N GLY A 61 -16.47 8.11 3.72
CA GLY A 61 -17.64 8.86 4.18
C GLY A 61 -17.27 10.19 4.87
N ARG A 62 -18.20 11.15 4.87
CA ARG A 62 -18.00 12.47 5.48
C ARG A 62 -17.71 12.32 6.98
N SER A 63 -16.60 12.88 7.46
CA SER A 63 -16.31 12.99 8.90
C SER A 63 -17.36 13.90 9.54
N GLN A 64 -17.97 13.44 10.64
CA GLN A 64 -18.86 14.29 11.43
C GLN A 64 -18.05 15.38 12.15
N ARG A 65 -16.84 15.04 12.61
CA ARG A 65 -16.02 15.92 13.44
C ARG A 65 -15.58 17.18 12.70
N GLY A 66 -15.96 18.35 13.22
CA GLY A 66 -15.47 19.67 12.77
C GLY A 66 -16.31 20.27 11.65
N ARG A 67 -17.58 19.89 11.59
CA ARG A 67 -18.51 20.33 10.57
C ARG A 67 -18.94 21.77 10.79
N PHE A 68 -19.09 22.52 9.71
CA PHE A 68 -19.60 23.91 9.76
C PHE A 68 -21.08 23.94 10.17
N ASP A 69 -21.81 22.88 9.86
CA ASP A 69 -23.18 22.61 10.29
C ASP A 69 -23.31 22.25 11.79
N GLU A 70 -22.24 21.80 12.45
CA GLU A 70 -22.23 21.59 13.91
C GLU A 70 -22.05 22.92 14.67
N ASP A 71 -21.39 23.88 14.05
CA ASP A 71 -21.05 25.17 14.65
C ASP A 71 -21.94 26.27 14.09
N LEU A 72 -23.14 26.38 14.67
CA LEU A 72 -24.16 27.39 14.33
C LEU A 72 -23.60 28.82 14.36
N ALA A 73 -22.53 29.09 15.12
CA ALA A 73 -21.90 30.40 15.19
C ALA A 73 -21.08 30.73 13.94
N LYS A 74 -20.53 29.72 13.25
CA LYS A 74 -19.78 29.93 12.02
C LYS A 74 -20.68 30.19 10.81
N THR A 75 -21.94 29.75 10.88
CA THR A 75 -22.93 29.86 9.81
C THR A 75 -24.12 30.71 10.25
N PRO A 76 -23.93 32.03 10.52
CA PRO A 76 -25.05 32.88 10.86
C PRO A 76 -26.10 32.82 9.76
N GLY A 77 -27.37 32.67 10.15
CA GLY A 77 -28.48 32.68 9.20
C GLY A 77 -28.54 34.01 8.43
N PRO A 78 -29.29 34.08 7.32
CA PRO A 78 -29.37 35.29 6.49
C PRO A 78 -29.84 36.54 7.26
N ALA A 79 -30.59 36.36 8.35
CA ALA A 79 -31.06 37.44 9.21
C ALA A 79 -30.05 37.93 10.26
N ALA A 80 -28.91 37.25 10.43
CA ALA A 80 -27.88 37.61 11.41
C ALA A 80 -26.83 38.58 10.86
N PHE A 81 -26.86 38.90 9.56
CA PHE A 81 -26.02 39.94 8.98
C PHE A 81 -26.59 41.33 9.27
N PRO A 82 -25.78 42.30 9.70
CA PRO A 82 -26.24 43.67 9.90
C PRO A 82 -26.60 44.33 8.56
N THR A 83 -27.57 45.23 8.59
CA THR A 83 -27.93 46.05 7.43
C THR A 83 -26.80 47.03 7.12
N VAL A 84 -26.27 46.99 5.90
CA VAL A 84 -25.25 47.93 5.42
C VAL A 84 -25.94 49.18 4.87
N ALA A 85 -25.42 50.36 5.22
CA ALA A 85 -25.89 51.62 4.65
C ALA A 85 -25.73 51.63 3.12
N VAL A 86 -26.81 51.97 2.41
CA VAL A 86 -26.85 51.97 0.93
C VAL A 86 -25.82 52.94 0.33
N ASP A 87 -25.52 54.00 1.09
CA ASP A 87 -24.53 55.03 0.78
C ASP A 87 -23.10 54.47 0.60
N ALA A 88 -22.84 53.25 1.10
CA ALA A 88 -21.54 52.58 0.94
C ALA A 88 -21.24 52.15 -0.50
N TYR A 89 -22.27 51.93 -1.32
CA TYR A 89 -22.11 51.44 -2.70
C TYR A 89 -22.97 52.17 -3.74
N LYS A 90 -23.90 53.05 -3.31
CA LYS A 90 -24.70 53.90 -4.18
C LYS A 90 -24.58 55.35 -3.77
N THR A 91 -24.43 56.23 -4.75
CA THR A 91 -24.47 57.68 -4.54
C THR A 91 -25.86 58.07 -4.04
N ARG A 92 -25.93 58.57 -2.81
CA ARG A 92 -27.17 59.10 -2.21
C ARG A 92 -27.49 60.49 -2.76
N ALA A 93 -28.78 60.81 -2.85
CA ALA A 93 -29.22 62.17 -3.11
C ALA A 93 -28.82 63.12 -1.96
N PRO A 94 -28.46 64.38 -2.25
CA PRO A 94 -28.12 65.35 -1.20
C PRO A 94 -29.26 65.53 -0.21
N ALA A 95 -28.94 65.53 1.08
CA ALA A 95 -29.89 65.72 2.18
C ALA A 95 -29.84 67.15 2.71
N TYR A 96 -30.13 68.15 1.87
CA TYR A 96 -30.30 69.53 2.30
C TYR A 96 -31.61 70.11 1.75
N THR A 97 -32.20 71.02 2.53
CA THR A 97 -33.34 71.85 2.12
C THR A 97 -32.89 73.31 2.16
N MET A 98 -33.14 74.07 1.11
CA MET A 98 -32.92 75.52 1.11
C MET A 98 -34.07 76.17 1.88
N GLY A 99 -33.77 76.73 3.05
CA GLY A 99 -34.65 77.60 3.82
C GLY A 99 -34.18 79.03 3.75
#